data_AF-A0A1I8HA29-F1
#
_entry.id   AF-A0A1I8HA29-F1
#
_cell.length_a   1.000
_cell.length_b   1.000
_cell.length_c   1.000
_cell.angle_alpha   90.00
_cell.angle_beta   90.00
_cell.angle_gamma   90.00
#
_symmetry.space_group_name_H-M   'P 1'
#
loop_
_entity.id
_entity.type
_entity.pdbx_description
1 polymer ?
#
loop_
_entity_poly.entity_id
_entity_poly.type
_entity_poly.pdbx_seq_one_letter_code
_entity_poly.pdbx_strand_id
1 'polypeptide(L)'
;IIWIFFKDAAASVESVSQGWQAKYAVLQLLERHPVVERLFPVDLRIREAYRMLQTVDRAYFVSRAASGADAHRLLEENQAQLAELCNRTLMLPVGMGALGLAIRSHRSWSAASFLSAGGGEIVPPLNTAGQSDNQRSVTLDAGTVSRVWGEFHNGVAAGLTYAPGLSGLDESWIWFALRAISHSRQLPMPTESFSSEQSGFLLGLGINGHLRQLATERIRVMLSYGDEMLTVATLLGLAASRRASMDESYYRTAALHVNALLPPSSVDMELPRLMHSAAVVGLGLVYQGSGHNHLASVLLAEIGQPAGLEPQNNQSRQLVATCSGLALGLICTQLGSGGDPGTAELLWAYMVGGRRRLPMPARDPRSTAGGPVNTGLGLAGNPPLPPHQPGSAGAGGGPQNDNQSNNQPGNGAAAGGNGEGGGGHNSSG
;
A
#
# COMPACT_ATOMS: atom_id res chain seq x y z
N ILE A 1 44.97 27.39 -21.11
CA ILE A 1 43.53 27.74 -21.22
C ILE A 1 42.79 26.74 -22.10
N ILE A 2 43.25 26.43 -23.32
CA ILE A 2 42.62 25.42 -24.22
C ILE A 2 42.62 23.98 -23.65
N TRP A 3 43.64 23.60 -22.86
CA TRP A 3 43.72 22.29 -22.20
C TRP A 3 42.78 22.10 -21.00
N ILE A 4 42.31 23.18 -20.38
CA ILE A 4 41.37 23.12 -19.23
C ILE A 4 39.95 22.86 -19.76
N PHE A 5 39.57 23.49 -20.87
CA PHE A 5 38.28 23.24 -21.53
C PHE A 5 38.12 21.81 -22.05
N PHE A 6 39.19 21.15 -22.52
CA PHE A 6 39.10 19.76 -22.97
C PHE A 6 38.98 18.74 -21.82
N LYS A 7 39.56 19.02 -20.64
CA LYS A 7 39.36 18.18 -19.45
C LYS A 7 37.94 18.32 -18.89
N ASP A 8 37.39 19.54 -18.86
CA ASP A 8 36.00 19.75 -18.44
C ASP A 8 35.00 19.22 -19.46
N ALA A 9 35.30 19.27 -20.76
CA ALA A 9 34.51 18.61 -21.81
C ALA A 9 34.57 17.08 -21.70
N ALA A 10 35.73 16.49 -21.42
CA ALA A 10 35.86 15.04 -21.24
C ALA A 10 35.17 14.56 -19.95
N ALA A 11 35.30 15.30 -18.85
CA ALA A 11 34.61 15.00 -17.58
C ALA A 11 33.10 15.23 -17.68
N SER A 12 32.63 16.21 -18.46
CA SER A 12 31.20 16.41 -18.73
C SER A 12 30.65 15.35 -19.68
N VAL A 13 31.41 14.90 -20.68
CA VAL A 13 31.00 13.78 -21.55
C VAL A 13 31.02 12.46 -20.80
N GLU A 14 32.01 12.21 -19.94
CA GLU A 14 32.07 11.03 -19.08
C GLU A 14 30.93 11.03 -18.06
N SER A 15 30.65 12.15 -17.38
CA SER A 15 29.51 12.25 -16.44
C SER A 15 28.15 12.20 -17.12
N VAL A 16 28.00 12.78 -18.33
CA VAL A 16 26.79 12.63 -19.15
C VAL A 16 26.63 11.19 -19.61
N SER A 17 27.72 10.52 -20.03
CA SER A 17 27.69 9.11 -20.43
C SER A 17 27.39 8.18 -19.25
N GLN A 18 27.94 8.45 -18.06
CA GLN A 18 27.65 7.72 -16.83
C GLN A 18 26.21 7.94 -16.38
N GLY A 19 25.69 9.17 -16.49
CA GLY A 19 24.29 9.48 -16.21
C GLY A 19 23.32 8.84 -17.21
N TRP A 20 23.69 8.76 -18.49
CA TRP A 20 22.93 8.05 -19.52
C TRP A 20 22.96 6.53 -19.30
N GLN A 21 24.11 5.99 -18.89
CA GLN A 21 24.27 4.58 -18.57
C GLN A 21 23.50 4.15 -17.33
N ALA A 22 23.41 5.00 -16.31
CA ALA A 22 22.62 4.72 -15.12
C ALA A 22 21.10 4.70 -15.41
N LYS A 23 20.60 5.70 -16.14
CA LYS A 23 19.17 5.85 -16.46
C LYS A 23 18.61 4.68 -17.29
N TYR A 24 19.40 4.20 -18.25
CA TYR A 24 19.01 3.14 -19.18
C TYR A 24 19.63 1.77 -18.82
N ALA A 25 20.02 1.56 -17.56
CA ALA A 25 20.72 0.35 -17.13
C ALA A 25 19.97 -0.94 -17.48
N VAL A 26 18.65 -0.97 -17.33
CA VAL A 26 17.82 -2.14 -17.68
C VAL A 26 17.89 -2.45 -19.18
N LEU A 27 17.77 -1.43 -20.04
CA LEU A 27 17.88 -1.62 -21.50
C LEU A 27 19.27 -2.15 -21.88
N GLN A 28 20.33 -1.62 -21.28
CA GLN A 28 21.69 -2.06 -21.56
C GLN A 28 21.93 -3.51 -21.14
N LEU A 29 21.39 -3.92 -20.00
CA LEU A 29 21.45 -5.31 -19.55
C LEU A 29 20.66 -6.23 -20.48
N LEU A 30 19.49 -5.80 -20.96
CA LEU A 30 18.67 -6.56 -21.91
C LEU A 30 19.37 -6.72 -23.26
N GLU A 31 19.94 -5.65 -23.82
CA GLU A 31 20.63 -5.68 -25.11
C GLU A 31 21.89 -6.56 -25.09
N ARG A 32 22.59 -6.59 -23.95
CA ARG A 32 23.79 -7.43 -23.76
C ARG A 32 23.46 -8.84 -23.30
N HIS A 33 22.18 -9.18 -23.12
CA HIS A 33 21.81 -10.49 -22.62
C HIS A 33 21.94 -11.55 -23.75
N PRO A 34 22.76 -12.60 -23.56
CA PRO A 34 23.09 -13.53 -24.65
C PRO A 34 21.88 -14.32 -25.18
N VAL A 35 20.85 -14.51 -24.34
CA VAL A 35 19.60 -15.15 -24.79
C VAL A 35 18.77 -14.19 -25.63
N VAL A 36 18.76 -12.89 -25.30
CA VAL A 36 18.01 -11.88 -26.06
C VAL A 36 18.60 -11.74 -27.45
N GLU A 37 19.93 -11.64 -27.55
CA GLU A 37 20.65 -11.59 -28.84
C GLU A 37 20.36 -12.81 -29.72
N ARG A 38 20.14 -13.99 -29.12
CA ARG A 38 19.78 -15.22 -29.86
C ARG A 38 18.30 -15.29 -30.26
N LEU A 39 17.39 -14.79 -29.42
CA LEU A 39 15.95 -14.80 -29.72
C LEU A 39 15.60 -13.73 -30.76
N PHE A 40 16.24 -12.56 -30.69
CA PHE A 40 15.98 -11.42 -31.56
C PHE A 40 17.31 -10.87 -32.15
N PRO A 41 17.99 -11.62 -33.03
CA PRO A 41 19.32 -11.25 -33.54
C PRO A 41 19.33 -10.04 -34.48
N VAL A 42 18.23 -9.80 -35.18
CA VAL A 42 18.11 -8.73 -36.19
C VAL A 42 17.05 -7.70 -35.78
N ASP A 43 16.06 -8.13 -35.00
CA ASP A 43 14.86 -7.35 -34.70
C ASP A 43 15.06 -6.53 -33.41
N LEU A 44 14.60 -5.28 -33.43
CA LEU A 44 14.73 -4.33 -32.32
C LEU A 44 13.58 -4.44 -31.31
N ARG A 45 12.85 -5.56 -31.27
CA ARG A 45 11.67 -5.77 -30.40
C ARG A 45 11.91 -5.39 -28.95
N ILE A 46 13.08 -5.69 -28.41
CA ILE A 46 13.42 -5.38 -27.02
C ILE A 46 13.61 -3.87 -26.81
N ARG A 47 14.21 -3.17 -27.78
CA ARG A 47 14.29 -1.70 -27.74
C ARG A 47 12.90 -1.08 -27.81
N GLU A 48 12.03 -1.57 -28.68
CA GLU A 48 10.66 -1.06 -28.79
C GLU A 48 9.81 -1.39 -27.57
N ALA A 49 9.93 -2.60 -27.01
CA ALA A 49 9.26 -2.99 -25.77
C ALA A 49 9.71 -2.09 -24.61
N TYR A 50 11.01 -1.85 -24.47
CA TYR A 50 11.53 -0.90 -23.49
C TYR A 50 11.03 0.52 -23.77
N ARG A 51 11.06 0.99 -25.02
CA ARG A 51 10.58 2.33 -25.40
C ARG A 51 9.11 2.55 -25.05
N MET A 52 8.27 1.53 -25.17
CA MET A 52 6.86 1.59 -24.79
C MET A 52 6.63 1.61 -23.28
N LEU A 53 7.53 0.99 -22.51
CA LEU A 53 7.41 0.82 -21.05
C LEU A 53 8.27 1.81 -20.25
N GLN A 54 9.14 2.57 -20.90
CA GLN A 54 10.06 3.45 -20.19
C GLN A 54 9.35 4.59 -19.44
N THR A 55 9.91 4.92 -18.28
CA THR A 55 9.41 5.99 -17.40
C THR A 55 10.41 7.14 -17.25
N VAL A 56 11.56 7.04 -17.93
CA VAL A 56 12.70 7.95 -17.77
C VAL A 56 12.46 9.26 -18.53
N ASP A 57 12.07 9.15 -19.80
CA ASP A 57 11.82 10.31 -20.64
C ASP A 57 10.46 10.97 -20.35
N ARG A 58 10.39 12.26 -20.68
CA ARG A 58 9.15 13.04 -20.60
C ARG A 58 8.16 12.57 -21.67
N ALA A 59 6.88 12.55 -21.32
CA ALA A 59 5.84 12.27 -22.31
C ALA A 59 5.68 13.46 -23.27
N TYR A 60 5.78 13.22 -24.57
CA TYR A 60 5.47 14.22 -25.58
C TYR A 60 3.99 14.15 -25.97
N PHE A 61 3.34 15.31 -26.11
CA PHE A 61 1.97 15.40 -26.60
C PHE A 61 1.75 16.67 -27.43
N VAL A 62 0.76 16.63 -28.31
CA VAL A 62 0.32 17.79 -29.08
C VAL A 62 -0.87 18.41 -28.34
N SER A 63 -0.79 19.72 -28.05
CA SER A 63 -1.87 20.40 -27.34
C SER A 63 -3.18 20.29 -28.14
N ARG A 64 -4.30 20.08 -27.43
CA ARG A 64 -5.65 20.06 -28.05
C ARG A 64 -6.28 21.45 -28.10
N ALA A 65 -5.60 22.47 -27.56
CA ALA A 65 -6.09 23.83 -27.50
C ALA A 65 -6.21 24.41 -28.91
N ALA A 66 -7.33 25.09 -29.16
CA ALA A 66 -7.55 25.78 -30.42
C ALA A 66 -6.48 26.86 -30.67
N SER A 67 -6.11 27.06 -31.94
CA SER A 67 -5.18 28.12 -32.33
C SER A 67 -5.75 29.49 -31.94
N GLY A 68 -5.08 30.19 -31.02
CA GLY A 68 -5.54 31.47 -30.47
C GLY A 68 -6.29 31.38 -29.15
N ALA A 69 -6.35 30.20 -28.51
CA ALA A 69 -6.83 30.06 -27.13
C ALA A 69 -6.03 30.97 -26.18
N ASP A 70 -6.72 31.49 -25.16
CA ASP A 70 -6.11 32.23 -24.08
C ASP A 70 -5.13 31.34 -23.30
N ALA A 71 -4.09 31.96 -22.73
CA ALA A 71 -3.03 31.24 -22.03
C ALA A 71 -3.56 30.39 -20.86
N HIS A 72 -4.65 30.83 -20.22
CA HIS A 72 -5.27 30.10 -19.13
C HIS A 72 -5.92 28.79 -19.61
N ARG A 73 -6.76 28.85 -20.66
CA ARG A 73 -7.32 27.62 -21.27
C ARG A 73 -6.26 26.68 -21.82
N LEU A 74 -5.21 27.22 -22.46
CA LEU A 74 -4.10 26.38 -22.94
C LEU A 74 -3.39 25.65 -21.80
N LEU A 75 -3.18 26.32 -20.66
CA LEU A 75 -2.63 25.69 -19.46
C LEU A 75 -3.57 24.60 -18.94
N GLU A 76 -4.85 24.91 -18.76
CA GLU A 76 -5.86 23.99 -18.23
C GLU A 76 -5.99 22.71 -19.09
N GLU A 77 -6.03 22.86 -20.42
CA GLU A 77 -6.11 21.72 -21.34
C GLU A 77 -4.82 20.89 -21.34
N ASN A 78 -3.66 21.53 -21.29
CA ASN A 78 -2.37 20.83 -21.19
C ASN A 78 -2.25 20.08 -19.85
N GLN A 79 -2.74 20.65 -18.74
CA GLN A 79 -2.80 19.99 -17.44
C GLN A 79 -3.69 18.74 -17.49
N ALA A 80 -4.90 18.87 -18.06
CA ALA A 80 -5.83 17.75 -18.19
C ALA A 80 -5.27 16.60 -19.04
N GLN A 81 -4.63 16.91 -20.17
CA GLN A 81 -3.99 15.91 -21.02
C GLN A 81 -2.78 15.27 -20.38
N LEU A 82 -1.95 16.06 -19.71
CA LEU A 82 -0.80 15.54 -18.99
C LEU A 82 -1.25 14.62 -17.86
N ALA A 83 -2.36 14.91 -17.18
CA ALA A 83 -2.90 14.07 -16.12
C ALA A 83 -3.31 12.69 -16.65
N GLU A 84 -3.98 12.64 -17.81
CA GLU A 84 -4.31 11.40 -18.51
C GLU A 84 -3.05 10.58 -18.87
N LEU A 85 -2.03 11.25 -19.44
CA LEU A 85 -0.76 10.61 -19.77
C LEU A 85 0.00 10.12 -18.53
N CYS A 86 -0.04 10.89 -17.44
CA CYS A 86 0.61 10.51 -16.19
C CYS A 86 -0.07 9.29 -15.56
N ASN A 87 -1.41 9.18 -15.58
CA ASN A 87 -2.10 7.97 -15.15
C ASN A 87 -1.61 6.72 -15.90
N ARG A 88 -1.35 6.84 -17.21
CA ARG A 88 -0.73 5.76 -17.98
C ARG A 88 0.71 5.51 -17.54
N THR A 89 1.54 6.55 -17.44
CA THR A 89 2.97 6.44 -17.09
C THR A 89 3.17 5.80 -15.71
N LEU A 90 2.33 6.13 -14.73
CA LEU A 90 2.39 5.57 -13.37
C LEU A 90 2.10 4.06 -13.33
N MET A 91 1.48 3.49 -14.36
CA MET A 91 1.21 2.04 -14.47
C MET A 91 2.26 1.27 -15.27
N LEU A 92 3.10 1.95 -16.06
CA LEU A 92 4.17 1.32 -16.85
C LEU A 92 5.19 0.53 -16.00
N PRO A 93 5.54 0.93 -14.76
CA PRO A 93 6.45 0.17 -13.92
C PRO A 93 6.11 -1.31 -13.74
N VAL A 94 4.83 -1.68 -13.72
CA VAL A 94 4.41 -3.09 -13.62
C VAL A 94 4.94 -3.91 -14.81
N GLY A 95 4.81 -3.36 -16.02
CA GLY A 95 5.35 -3.99 -17.23
C GLY A 95 6.87 -3.95 -17.27
N MET A 96 7.50 -2.85 -16.81
CA MET A 96 8.96 -2.76 -16.68
C MET A 96 9.53 -3.81 -15.73
N GLY A 97 8.86 -4.09 -14.62
CA GLY A 97 9.26 -5.13 -13.68
C GLY A 97 9.24 -6.53 -14.31
N ALA A 98 8.25 -6.81 -15.17
CA ALA A 98 8.19 -8.05 -15.92
C ALA A 98 9.27 -8.14 -17.00
N LEU A 99 9.52 -7.06 -17.74
CA LEU A 99 10.54 -7.00 -18.78
C LEU A 99 11.96 -7.15 -18.21
N GLY A 100 12.24 -6.49 -17.08
CA GLY A 100 13.54 -6.51 -16.41
C GLY A 100 13.73 -7.63 -15.40
N LEU A 101 12.78 -8.57 -15.27
CA LEU A 101 12.76 -9.59 -14.23
C LEU A 101 14.07 -10.37 -14.19
N ALA A 102 14.73 -10.39 -13.03
CA ALA A 102 15.98 -11.11 -12.76
C ALA A 102 17.12 -10.85 -13.77
N ILE A 103 17.09 -9.71 -14.49
CA ILE A 103 18.09 -9.41 -15.51
C ILE A 103 19.50 -9.17 -14.92
N ARG A 104 19.58 -8.70 -13.67
CA ARG A 104 20.83 -8.63 -12.90
C ARG A 104 21.13 -10.04 -12.37
N SER A 105 21.87 -10.81 -13.15
CA SER A 105 22.32 -12.16 -12.82
C SER A 105 23.68 -12.17 -12.08
N HIS A 106 24.10 -13.34 -11.59
CA HIS A 106 25.42 -13.54 -10.98
C HIS A 106 26.61 -13.10 -11.87
N ARG A 107 26.42 -13.04 -13.19
CA ARG A 107 27.47 -12.61 -14.14
C ARG A 107 27.53 -11.09 -14.27
N SER A 108 26.39 -10.42 -14.14
CA SER A 108 26.27 -8.98 -14.35
C SER A 108 26.26 -8.17 -13.04
N TRP A 109 26.11 -8.84 -11.89
CA TRP A 109 25.99 -8.20 -10.58
C TRP A 109 27.21 -8.45 -9.69
N SER A 110 27.67 -7.39 -9.03
CA SER A 110 28.65 -7.42 -7.95
C SER A 110 28.38 -6.25 -7.01
N ALA A 111 28.06 -6.53 -5.74
CA ALA A 111 27.81 -5.49 -4.74
C ALA A 111 29.04 -4.60 -4.53
N ALA A 112 30.25 -5.19 -4.52
CA ALA A 112 31.50 -4.45 -4.41
C ALA A 112 31.72 -3.52 -5.60
N SER A 113 31.45 -3.99 -6.82
CA SER A 113 31.58 -3.17 -8.04
C SER A 113 30.54 -2.04 -8.05
N PHE A 114 29.32 -2.31 -7.60
CA PHE A 114 28.26 -1.32 -7.51
C PHE A 114 28.62 -0.19 -6.52
N LEU A 115 29.09 -0.55 -5.32
CA LEU A 115 29.52 0.41 -4.31
C LEU A 115 30.76 1.20 -4.76
N SER A 116 31.73 0.53 -5.37
CA SER A 116 32.95 1.17 -5.91
C SER A 116 32.65 2.14 -7.05
N ALA A 117 31.56 1.93 -7.81
CA ALA A 117 31.10 2.83 -8.85
C ALA A 117 30.29 4.03 -8.31
N GLY A 118 30.27 4.24 -6.98
CA GLY A 118 29.53 5.32 -6.34
C GLY A 118 28.07 5.01 -6.03
N GLY A 119 27.66 3.74 -6.12
CA GLY A 119 26.32 3.29 -5.75
C GLY A 119 25.22 3.89 -6.62
N GLY A 120 25.36 3.75 -7.94
CA GLY A 120 24.53 4.39 -8.98
C GLY A 120 23.01 4.25 -8.84
N GLU A 121 22.26 4.73 -9.83
CA GLU A 121 20.79 4.81 -9.75
C GLU A 121 20.14 3.42 -9.57
N ILE A 122 19.56 3.17 -8.39
CA ILE A 122 18.97 1.88 -8.03
C ILE A 122 17.60 1.73 -8.70
N VAL A 123 16.79 2.78 -8.60
CA VAL A 123 15.45 2.85 -9.17
C VAL A 123 15.47 3.90 -10.29
N PRO A 124 15.09 3.55 -11.53
CA PRO A 124 15.01 4.50 -12.63
C PRO A 124 14.02 5.63 -12.31
N PRO A 125 14.21 6.85 -12.84
CA PRO A 125 13.32 7.96 -12.54
C PRO A 125 11.91 7.70 -13.10
N LEU A 126 10.88 8.11 -12.32
CA LEU A 126 9.48 8.09 -12.72
C LEU A 126 9.02 9.49 -13.13
N ASN A 127 9.21 9.80 -14.41
CA ASN A 127 8.99 11.13 -14.95
C ASN A 127 7.52 11.36 -15.32
N THR A 128 6.88 12.29 -14.61
CA THR A 128 5.50 12.73 -14.90
C THR A 128 5.47 14.14 -15.49
N ALA A 129 6.62 14.70 -15.85
CA ALA A 129 6.65 15.93 -16.62
C ALA A 129 6.39 15.61 -18.10
N GLY A 130 5.62 16.47 -18.75
CA GLY A 130 5.34 16.40 -20.16
C GLY A 130 6.13 17.43 -20.96
N GLN A 131 6.15 17.23 -22.27
CA GLN A 131 6.56 18.23 -23.25
C GLN A 131 5.42 18.38 -24.27
N SER A 132 4.95 19.60 -24.45
CA SER A 132 3.99 19.95 -25.49
C SER A 132 4.74 20.52 -26.70
N ASP A 133 4.10 20.46 -27.87
CA ASP A 133 4.46 21.26 -29.05
C ASP A 133 4.69 22.75 -28.76
N ASN A 134 3.93 23.32 -27.82
CA ASN A 134 3.98 24.75 -27.48
C ASN A 134 4.83 25.05 -26.23
N GLN A 135 5.16 24.04 -25.41
CA GLN A 135 5.88 24.22 -24.14
C GLN A 135 6.91 23.10 -23.91
N ARG A 136 8.17 23.50 -23.65
CA ARG A 136 9.29 22.57 -23.43
C ARG A 136 9.14 21.72 -22.16
N SER A 137 8.37 22.19 -21.18
CA SER A 137 8.14 21.49 -19.93
C SER A 137 6.77 21.85 -19.38
N VAL A 138 5.92 20.84 -19.20
CA VAL A 138 4.62 20.94 -18.52
C VAL A 138 4.71 20.05 -17.29
N THR A 139 4.36 20.57 -16.12
CA THR A 139 4.38 19.82 -14.85
C THR A 139 2.99 19.86 -14.25
N LEU A 140 2.54 18.73 -13.72
CA LEU A 140 1.27 18.67 -13.02
C LEU A 140 1.29 19.50 -11.75
N ASP A 141 0.16 20.12 -11.46
CA ASP A 141 -0.08 20.73 -10.16
C ASP A 141 -0.11 19.66 -9.06
N ALA A 142 0.27 20.05 -7.85
CA ALA A 142 0.31 19.13 -6.73
C ALA A 142 -1.08 18.56 -6.44
N GLY A 143 -1.19 17.23 -6.35
CA GLY A 143 -2.44 16.54 -6.03
C GLY A 143 -3.36 16.23 -7.22
N THR A 144 -3.02 16.65 -8.45
CA THR A 144 -3.82 16.31 -9.65
C THR A 144 -3.85 14.79 -9.90
N VAL A 145 -2.73 14.11 -9.66
CA VAL A 145 -2.61 12.65 -9.78
C VAL A 145 -1.83 12.12 -8.58
N SER A 146 -2.36 11.08 -7.92
CA SER A 146 -1.65 10.40 -6.85
C SER A 146 -0.47 9.59 -7.40
N ARG A 147 0.71 9.82 -6.84
CA ARG A 147 1.96 9.18 -7.28
C ARG A 147 2.32 7.94 -6.46
N VAL A 148 1.71 7.76 -5.29
CA VAL A 148 2.04 6.75 -4.27
C VAL A 148 2.21 5.35 -4.88
N TRP A 149 1.18 4.86 -5.58
CA TRP A 149 1.22 3.52 -6.18
C TRP A 149 2.15 3.41 -7.38
N GLY A 150 2.27 4.46 -8.20
CA GLY A 150 3.20 4.44 -9.33
C GLY A 150 4.66 4.39 -8.87
N GLU A 151 5.01 5.17 -7.85
CA GLU A 151 6.34 5.15 -7.22
C GLU A 151 6.61 3.81 -6.53
N PHE A 152 5.61 3.26 -5.84
CA PHE A 152 5.71 1.93 -5.27
C PHE A 152 5.98 0.86 -6.33
N HIS A 153 5.20 0.84 -7.42
CA HIS A 153 5.44 -0.12 -8.51
C HIS A 153 6.80 0.10 -9.20
N ASN A 154 7.28 1.34 -9.28
CA ASN A 154 8.63 1.66 -9.79
C ASN A 154 9.73 1.05 -8.92
N GLY A 155 9.61 1.21 -7.60
CA GLY A 155 10.46 0.54 -6.64
C GLY A 155 10.43 -0.98 -6.82
N VAL A 156 9.24 -1.58 -6.88
CA VAL A 156 9.07 -3.04 -7.09
C VAL A 156 9.77 -3.49 -8.37
N ALA A 157 9.55 -2.78 -9.48
CA ALA A 157 10.17 -3.09 -10.76
C ALA A 157 11.70 -3.11 -10.67
N ALA A 158 12.29 -2.11 -10.02
CA ALA A 158 13.72 -2.06 -9.79
C ALA A 158 14.23 -3.20 -8.89
N GLY A 159 13.50 -3.53 -7.81
CA GLY A 159 13.82 -4.67 -6.93
C GLY A 159 13.75 -6.02 -7.65
N LEU A 160 12.78 -6.19 -8.55
CA LEU A 160 12.60 -7.42 -9.32
C LEU A 160 13.73 -7.71 -10.31
N THR A 161 14.53 -6.70 -10.66
CA THR A 161 15.69 -6.91 -11.56
C THR A 161 16.79 -7.77 -10.95
N TYR A 162 16.88 -7.87 -9.63
CA TYR A 162 17.91 -8.64 -8.93
C TYR A 162 17.56 -10.12 -8.91
N ALA A 163 18.34 -10.97 -9.59
CA ALA A 163 18.04 -12.39 -9.67
C ALA A 163 18.02 -13.07 -8.28
N PRO A 164 17.17 -14.09 -8.08
CA PRO A 164 17.20 -14.89 -6.86
C PRO A 164 18.59 -15.50 -6.61
N GLY A 165 19.01 -15.54 -5.35
CA GLY A 165 20.27 -16.19 -4.95
C GLY A 165 21.54 -15.36 -5.12
N LEU A 166 21.46 -14.11 -5.58
CA LEU A 166 22.62 -13.20 -5.64
C LEU A 166 23.31 -13.04 -4.28
N SER A 167 24.63 -13.11 -4.30
CA SER A 167 25.50 -12.82 -3.15
C SER A 167 25.73 -11.32 -2.97
N GLY A 168 25.93 -10.88 -1.72
CA GLY A 168 26.26 -9.49 -1.40
C GLY A 168 25.05 -8.55 -1.31
N LEU A 169 23.82 -9.08 -1.39
CA LEU A 169 22.59 -8.37 -1.04
C LEU A 169 22.20 -8.66 0.41
N ASP A 170 23.15 -8.45 1.31
CA ASP A 170 22.95 -8.67 2.74
C ASP A 170 22.13 -7.53 3.37
N GLU A 171 21.82 -7.67 4.66
CA GLU A 171 21.08 -6.66 5.42
C GLU A 171 21.70 -5.26 5.28
N SER A 172 23.03 -5.15 5.39
CA SER A 172 23.77 -3.90 5.26
C SER A 172 23.56 -3.25 3.90
N TRP A 173 23.63 -4.05 2.83
CA TRP A 173 23.41 -3.58 1.47
C TRP A 173 21.96 -3.12 1.26
N ILE A 174 20.97 -3.84 1.81
CA ILE A 174 19.55 -3.45 1.70
C ILE A 174 19.32 -2.08 2.33
N TRP A 175 19.85 -1.83 3.54
CA TRP A 175 19.74 -0.52 4.19
C TRP A 175 20.47 0.57 3.43
N PHE A 176 21.65 0.27 2.86
CA PHE A 176 22.34 1.19 1.96
C PHE A 176 21.48 1.54 0.75
N ALA A 177 20.86 0.54 0.12
CA ALA A 177 20.01 0.73 -1.06
C ALA A 177 18.78 1.59 -0.74
N LEU A 178 18.08 1.30 0.35
CA LEU A 178 16.96 2.13 0.81
C LEU A 178 17.40 3.58 1.05
N ARG A 179 18.55 3.78 1.69
CA ARG A 179 19.12 5.12 1.88
C ARG A 179 19.45 5.81 0.55
N ALA A 180 19.99 5.10 -0.44
CA ALA A 180 20.36 5.66 -1.74
C ALA A 180 19.15 6.05 -2.59
N ILE A 181 18.02 5.35 -2.43
CA ILE A 181 16.73 5.68 -3.08
C ILE A 181 16.12 6.95 -2.45
N SER A 182 16.40 7.22 -1.18
CA SER A 182 15.90 8.43 -0.51
C SER A 182 16.41 9.70 -1.19
N HIS A 183 15.51 10.64 -1.44
CA HIS A 183 15.85 11.97 -1.98
C HIS A 183 16.85 12.73 -1.08
N SER A 184 16.77 12.54 0.24
CA SER A 184 17.69 13.14 1.21
C SER A 184 19.01 12.37 1.35
N ARG A 185 19.14 11.21 0.68
CA ARG A 185 20.23 10.23 0.87
C ARG A 185 20.50 9.90 2.34
N GLN A 186 19.45 9.95 3.15
CA GLN A 186 19.46 9.58 4.56
C GLN A 186 18.33 8.59 4.82
N LEU A 187 18.52 7.76 5.85
CA LEU A 187 17.46 6.88 6.31
C LEU A 187 16.49 7.72 7.14
N PRO A 188 15.16 7.53 7.00
CA PRO A 188 14.18 8.27 7.78
C PRO A 188 14.45 8.13 9.28
N MET A 189 14.37 9.24 10.00
CA MET A 189 14.25 9.20 11.46
C MET A 189 12.92 8.52 11.84
N PRO A 190 12.74 7.93 13.04
CA PRO A 190 11.48 7.27 13.41
C PRO A 190 10.21 8.11 13.29
N THR A 191 10.36 9.44 13.18
CA THR A 191 9.28 10.42 12.96
C THR A 191 8.98 10.69 11.47
N GLU A 192 9.79 10.16 10.56
CA GLU A 192 9.71 10.34 9.11
C GLU A 192 9.28 9.03 8.44
N SER A 193 8.55 9.13 7.34
CA SER A 193 8.09 7.98 6.56
C SER A 193 9.09 7.59 5.47
N PHE A 194 9.07 6.32 5.10
CA PHE A 194 9.75 5.85 3.90
C PHE A 194 8.98 6.32 2.66
N SER A 195 9.70 6.62 1.58
CA SER A 195 9.06 6.89 0.29
C SER A 195 8.38 5.62 -0.24
N SER A 196 7.32 5.81 -1.02
CA SER A 196 6.62 4.68 -1.65
C SER A 196 7.56 3.84 -2.53
N GLU A 197 8.54 4.49 -3.18
CA GLU A 197 9.56 3.83 -3.99
C GLU A 197 10.53 2.96 -3.16
N GLN A 198 10.95 3.43 -1.98
CA GLN A 198 11.75 2.62 -1.04
C GLN A 198 10.99 1.36 -0.61
N SER A 199 9.72 1.53 -0.22
CA SER A 199 8.85 0.43 0.19
C SER A 199 8.64 -0.56 -0.95
N GLY A 200 8.38 -0.06 -2.16
CA GLY A 200 8.25 -0.91 -3.34
C GLY A 200 9.51 -1.71 -3.65
N PHE A 201 10.68 -1.06 -3.57
CA PHE A 201 11.96 -1.73 -3.78
C PHE A 201 12.20 -2.88 -2.81
N LEU A 202 11.87 -2.69 -1.53
CA LEU A 202 11.94 -3.73 -0.52
C LEU A 202 11.07 -4.94 -0.88
N LEU A 203 9.83 -4.70 -1.33
CA LEU A 203 8.93 -5.78 -1.77
C LEU A 203 9.52 -6.54 -2.96
N GLY A 204 10.06 -5.85 -3.96
CA GLY A 204 10.69 -6.48 -5.13
C GLY A 204 11.83 -7.44 -4.74
N LEU A 205 12.70 -7.01 -3.81
CA LEU A 205 13.75 -7.87 -3.24
C LEU A 205 13.18 -9.07 -2.47
N GLY A 206 12.10 -8.86 -1.72
CA GLY A 206 11.39 -9.91 -0.99
C GLY A 206 10.79 -10.99 -1.88
N ILE A 207 10.23 -10.60 -3.03
CA ILE A 207 9.71 -11.54 -4.03
C ILE A 207 10.82 -12.45 -4.58
N ASN A 208 12.03 -11.89 -4.78
CA ASN A 208 13.20 -12.66 -5.22
C ASN A 208 13.91 -13.44 -4.10
N GLY A 209 13.38 -13.40 -2.87
CA GLY A 209 13.88 -14.21 -1.74
C GLY A 209 14.98 -13.56 -0.91
N HIS A 210 15.38 -12.32 -1.20
CA HIS A 210 16.50 -11.66 -0.52
C HIS A 210 16.19 -11.25 0.92
N LEU A 211 14.92 -11.20 1.33
CA LEU A 211 14.53 -10.89 2.71
C LEU A 211 14.52 -12.11 3.63
N ARG A 212 14.84 -13.31 3.13
CA ARG A 212 14.80 -14.55 3.91
C ARG A 212 15.71 -14.52 5.14
N GLN A 213 16.89 -13.91 5.03
CA GLN A 213 17.91 -13.85 6.08
C GLN A 213 17.87 -12.58 6.92
N LEU A 214 16.89 -11.71 6.73
CA LEU A 214 16.79 -10.46 7.48
C LEU A 214 16.54 -10.75 8.97
N ALA A 215 17.33 -10.12 9.86
CA ALA A 215 17.20 -10.33 11.29
C ALA A 215 15.83 -9.84 11.81
N THR A 216 15.24 -10.58 12.75
CA THR A 216 13.94 -10.25 13.36
C THR A 216 13.93 -8.83 13.94
N GLU A 217 15.05 -8.37 14.49
CA GLU A 217 15.16 -7.02 15.04
C GLU A 217 15.03 -5.95 13.96
N ARG A 218 15.59 -6.16 12.77
CA ARG A 218 15.42 -5.22 11.65
C ARG A 218 14.00 -5.19 11.13
N ILE A 219 13.36 -6.35 11.08
CA ILE A 219 11.94 -6.44 10.70
C ILE A 219 11.10 -5.61 11.67
N ARG A 220 11.35 -5.72 12.99
CA ARG A 220 10.66 -4.90 14.00
C ARG A 220 10.92 -3.40 13.81
N VAL A 221 12.17 -3.02 13.57
CA VAL A 221 12.52 -1.62 13.30
C VAL A 221 11.75 -1.09 12.09
N MET A 222 11.73 -1.82 10.97
CA MET A 222 10.99 -1.42 9.77
C MET A 222 9.49 -1.23 10.05
N LEU A 223 8.86 -2.17 10.78
CA LEU A 223 7.44 -2.08 11.12
C LEU A 223 7.14 -0.99 12.17
N SER A 224 8.11 -0.62 13.01
CA SER A 224 7.92 0.41 14.03
C SER A 224 7.74 1.83 13.47
N TYR A 225 8.13 2.07 12.22
CA TYR A 225 7.89 3.35 11.55
C TYR A 225 6.39 3.62 11.28
N GLY A 226 5.54 2.60 11.29
CA GLY A 226 4.09 2.75 11.11
C GLY A 226 3.66 3.19 9.71
N ASP A 227 4.58 3.33 8.75
CA ASP A 227 4.26 3.67 7.37
C ASP A 227 3.50 2.52 6.68
N GLU A 228 2.37 2.85 6.03
CA GLU A 228 1.48 1.88 5.41
C GLU A 228 2.14 1.12 4.27
N MET A 229 2.82 1.82 3.36
CA MET A 229 3.44 1.20 2.19
C MET A 229 4.63 0.33 2.60
N LEU A 230 5.43 0.78 3.55
CA LEU A 230 6.56 0.01 4.10
C LEU A 230 6.08 -1.26 4.79
N THR A 231 5.02 -1.14 5.59
CA THR A 231 4.44 -2.29 6.30
C THR A 231 3.92 -3.33 5.33
N VAL A 232 3.16 -2.90 4.31
CA VAL A 232 2.65 -3.77 3.24
C VAL A 232 3.81 -4.45 2.50
N ALA A 233 4.84 -3.70 2.11
CA ALA A 233 6.00 -4.24 1.41
C ALA A 233 6.78 -5.25 2.26
N THR A 234 6.97 -4.95 3.54
CA THR A 234 7.70 -5.80 4.48
C THR A 234 6.95 -7.11 4.72
N LEU A 235 5.64 -7.04 5.02
CA LEU A 235 4.81 -8.21 5.27
C LEU A 235 4.73 -9.13 4.04
N LEU A 236 4.46 -8.58 2.86
CA LEU A 236 4.37 -9.37 1.63
C LEU A 236 5.74 -9.87 1.16
N GLY A 237 6.78 -9.05 1.26
CA GLY A 237 8.13 -9.40 0.84
C GLY A 237 8.72 -10.54 1.69
N LEU A 238 8.55 -10.48 3.01
CA LEU A 238 8.95 -11.56 3.92
C LEU A 238 8.15 -12.84 3.65
N ALA A 239 6.82 -12.72 3.46
CA ALA A 239 5.98 -13.87 3.16
C ALA A 239 6.38 -14.57 1.85
N ALA A 240 6.64 -13.79 0.79
CA ALA A 240 7.10 -14.32 -0.49
C ALA A 240 8.47 -15.01 -0.35
N SER A 241 9.41 -14.41 0.39
CA SER A 241 10.72 -15.02 0.69
C SER A 241 10.64 -16.31 1.50
N ARG A 242 9.58 -16.50 2.27
CA ARG A 242 9.36 -17.63 3.19
C ARG A 242 8.13 -18.46 2.80
N ARG A 243 7.77 -18.45 1.52
CA ARG A 243 6.60 -19.15 0.99
C ARG A 243 6.65 -20.66 1.32
N ALA A 244 5.52 -21.21 1.75
CA ALA A 244 5.36 -22.61 2.14
C ALA A 244 6.36 -23.12 3.22
N SER A 245 6.87 -22.23 4.08
CA SER A 245 7.82 -22.61 5.14
C SER A 245 7.16 -22.89 6.49
N MET A 246 5.91 -22.47 6.70
CA MET A 246 5.24 -22.48 8.01
C MET A 246 6.05 -21.77 9.11
N ASP A 247 6.78 -20.70 8.75
CA ASP A 247 7.61 -19.97 9.70
C ASP A 247 6.78 -19.27 10.79
N GLU A 248 6.97 -19.73 12.02
CA GLU A 248 6.29 -19.22 13.21
C GLU A 248 6.70 -17.77 13.53
N SER A 249 7.93 -17.37 13.21
CA SER A 249 8.39 -15.99 13.44
C SER A 249 7.59 -15.00 12.60
N TYR A 250 7.32 -15.34 11.33
CA TYR A 250 6.47 -14.56 10.46
C TYR A 250 5.02 -14.55 10.96
N TYR A 251 4.48 -15.70 11.37
CA TYR A 251 3.13 -15.80 11.93
C TYR A 251 2.92 -14.81 13.08
N ARG A 252 3.86 -14.76 14.05
CA ARG A 252 3.77 -13.84 15.19
C ARG A 252 3.79 -12.37 14.76
N THR A 253 4.59 -12.01 13.77
CA THR A 253 4.63 -10.65 13.22
C THR A 253 3.35 -10.29 12.47
N ALA A 254 2.83 -11.20 11.63
CA ALA A 254 1.61 -10.97 10.88
C ALA A 254 0.36 -10.95 11.77
N ALA A 255 0.32 -11.75 12.84
CA ALA A 255 -0.79 -11.78 13.80
C ALA A 255 -1.05 -10.42 14.47
N LEU A 256 -0.02 -9.60 14.66
CA LEU A 256 -0.16 -8.22 15.17
C LEU A 256 -0.95 -7.30 14.23
N HIS A 257 -1.07 -7.70 12.95
CA HIS A 257 -1.72 -6.92 11.90
C HIS A 257 -3.08 -7.52 11.47
N VAL A 258 -3.53 -8.59 12.13
CA VAL A 258 -4.82 -9.26 11.85
C VAL A 258 -5.66 -9.28 13.12
N ASN A 259 -6.75 -8.50 13.14
CA ASN A 259 -7.59 -8.34 14.34
C ASN A 259 -8.11 -9.69 14.90
N ALA A 260 -8.49 -10.64 14.04
CA ALA A 260 -8.96 -11.95 14.49
C ALA A 260 -7.89 -12.83 15.17
N LEU A 261 -6.61 -12.49 15.05
CA LEU A 261 -5.50 -13.21 15.68
C LEU A 261 -4.96 -12.50 16.93
N LEU A 262 -5.45 -11.29 17.23
CA LEU A 262 -5.04 -10.56 18.42
C LEU A 262 -5.64 -11.19 19.68
N PRO A 263 -4.90 -11.23 20.81
CA PRO A 263 -5.45 -11.65 22.09
C PRO A 263 -6.63 -10.75 22.50
N PRO A 264 -7.67 -11.28 23.17
CA PRO A 264 -8.83 -10.48 23.61
C PRO A 264 -8.49 -9.37 24.62
N SER A 265 -7.25 -9.34 25.13
CA SER A 265 -6.73 -8.30 26.02
C SER A 265 -6.00 -7.16 25.28
N SER A 266 -5.86 -7.21 23.96
CA SER A 266 -5.24 -6.12 23.20
C SER A 266 -6.16 -4.90 23.15
N VAL A 267 -5.57 -3.71 23.22
CA VAL A 267 -6.28 -2.45 22.96
C VAL A 267 -6.80 -2.48 21.51
N ASP A 268 -8.05 -2.06 21.31
CA ASP A 268 -8.65 -1.88 19.97
C ASP A 268 -7.85 -0.82 19.20
N MET A 269 -6.83 -1.25 18.47
CA MET A 269 -6.07 -0.41 17.56
C MET A 269 -6.69 -0.52 16.18
N GLU A 270 -7.22 0.58 15.66
CA GLU A 270 -7.74 0.62 14.29
C GLU A 270 -6.57 0.53 13.29
N LEU A 271 -6.31 -0.69 12.80
CA LEU A 271 -5.29 -0.95 11.80
C LEU A 271 -5.77 -0.54 10.40
N PRO A 272 -4.94 0.13 9.59
CA PRO A 272 -5.23 0.38 8.19
C PRO A 272 -5.52 -0.93 7.44
N ARG A 273 -6.60 -0.93 6.66
CA ARG A 273 -7.13 -2.14 6.00
C ARG A 273 -6.19 -2.72 4.96
N LEU A 274 -5.32 -1.91 4.37
CA LEU A 274 -4.31 -2.38 3.44
C LEU A 274 -3.25 -3.21 4.15
N MET A 275 -2.78 -2.78 5.34
CA MET A 275 -1.84 -3.55 6.16
C MET A 275 -2.44 -4.88 6.59
N HIS A 276 -3.70 -4.88 7.04
CA HIS A 276 -4.44 -6.10 7.39
C HIS A 276 -4.50 -7.07 6.20
N SER A 277 -4.89 -6.57 5.03
CA SER A 277 -5.03 -7.39 3.82
C SER A 277 -3.68 -7.97 3.37
N ALA A 278 -2.60 -7.20 3.50
CA ALA A 278 -1.24 -7.67 3.24
C ALA A 278 -0.81 -8.78 4.21
N ALA A 279 -1.12 -8.64 5.51
CA ALA A 279 -0.85 -9.67 6.52
C ALA A 279 -1.61 -10.96 6.23
N VAL A 280 -2.89 -10.85 5.87
CA VAL A 280 -3.74 -11.99 5.48
C VAL A 280 -3.18 -12.74 4.28
N VAL A 281 -2.85 -12.04 3.20
CA VAL A 281 -2.25 -12.66 2.01
C VAL A 281 -0.89 -13.29 2.36
N GLY A 282 -0.11 -12.60 3.18
CA GLY A 282 1.18 -13.09 3.64
C GLY A 282 1.11 -14.40 4.45
N LEU A 283 0.14 -14.52 5.36
CA LEU A 283 -0.17 -15.77 6.04
C LEU A 283 -0.52 -16.88 5.04
N GLY A 284 -1.34 -16.56 4.03
CA GLY A 284 -1.68 -17.48 2.94
C GLY A 284 -0.45 -18.00 2.18
N LEU A 285 0.53 -17.13 1.89
CA LEU A 285 1.77 -17.50 1.22
C LEU A 285 2.68 -18.37 2.09
N VAL A 286 2.87 -18.03 3.37
CA VAL A 286 3.76 -18.78 4.28
C VAL A 286 3.19 -20.16 4.62
N TYR A 287 1.87 -20.26 4.78
CA TYR A 287 1.16 -21.50 5.09
C TYR A 287 0.59 -22.20 3.85
N GLN A 288 1.03 -21.82 2.65
CA GLN A 288 0.56 -22.42 1.42
C GLN A 288 0.72 -23.95 1.43
N GLY A 289 -0.37 -24.66 1.12
CA GLY A 289 -0.40 -26.12 1.07
C GLY A 289 -0.35 -26.83 2.43
N SER A 290 -0.23 -26.10 3.54
CA SER A 290 -0.09 -26.71 4.88
C SER A 290 -1.38 -27.34 5.41
N GLY A 291 -2.54 -26.91 4.91
CA GLY A 291 -3.83 -27.32 5.46
C GLY A 291 -4.06 -26.94 6.92
N HIS A 292 -3.50 -25.81 7.37
CA HIS A 292 -3.59 -25.38 8.75
C HIS A 292 -5.03 -24.97 9.14
N ASN A 293 -5.73 -25.86 9.85
CA ASN A 293 -7.16 -25.73 10.18
C ASN A 293 -7.51 -24.45 10.94
N HIS A 294 -6.68 -24.02 11.91
CA HIS A 294 -6.97 -22.82 12.69
C HIS A 294 -6.97 -21.57 11.80
N LEU A 295 -5.93 -21.37 10.99
CA LEU A 295 -5.86 -20.26 10.03
C LEU A 295 -7.01 -20.33 9.01
N ALA A 296 -7.35 -21.52 8.51
CA ALA A 296 -8.49 -21.68 7.62
C ALA A 296 -9.80 -21.19 8.27
N SER A 297 -10.04 -21.57 9.54
CA SER A 297 -11.22 -21.13 10.29
C SER A 297 -11.26 -19.61 10.52
N VAL A 298 -10.11 -19.00 10.82
CA VAL A 298 -9.98 -17.56 11.01
C VAL A 298 -10.28 -16.82 9.70
N LEU A 299 -9.69 -17.27 8.58
CA LEU A 299 -9.90 -16.65 7.28
C LEU A 299 -11.35 -16.79 6.79
N LEU A 300 -12.02 -17.91 7.09
CA LEU A 300 -13.46 -18.09 6.81
C LEU A 300 -14.34 -17.12 7.60
N ALA A 301 -13.97 -16.81 8.85
CA ALA A 301 -14.64 -15.81 9.65
C ALA A 301 -14.41 -14.40 9.08
N GLU A 302 -13.20 -14.11 8.58
CA GLU A 302 -12.87 -12.82 7.94
C GLU A 302 -13.66 -12.57 6.64
N ILE A 303 -13.81 -13.59 5.78
CA ILE A 303 -14.69 -13.51 4.59
C ILE A 303 -16.13 -13.18 5.00
N GLY A 304 -16.55 -13.75 6.13
CA GLY A 304 -17.86 -13.58 6.72
C GLY A 304 -18.01 -12.36 7.61
N GLN A 305 -17.13 -11.35 7.63
CA GLN A 305 -17.40 -10.20 8.49
C GLN A 305 -18.68 -9.46 8.05
N PRO A 306 -19.59 -9.08 8.98
CA PRO A 306 -20.77 -8.29 8.64
C PRO A 306 -20.36 -6.90 8.14
N ALA A 307 -21.20 -6.27 7.32
CA ALA A 307 -20.99 -4.87 6.96
C ALA A 307 -21.17 -4.00 8.21
N GLY A 308 -20.18 -3.18 8.55
CA GLY A 308 -20.34 -2.13 9.55
C GLY A 308 -21.37 -1.09 9.10
N LEU A 309 -21.77 -0.21 10.01
CA LEU A 309 -22.79 0.82 9.75
C LEU A 309 -22.32 1.90 8.74
N GLU A 310 -21.01 2.04 8.50
CA GLU A 310 -20.45 3.08 7.64
C GLU A 310 -20.18 2.61 6.19
N PRO A 311 -20.49 3.44 5.18
CA PRO A 311 -20.36 3.07 3.76
C PRO A 311 -18.90 2.99 3.25
N GLN A 312 -17.98 3.79 3.81
CA GLN A 312 -16.53 3.70 3.51
C GLN A 312 -15.97 2.34 3.93
N ASN A 313 -16.67 1.65 4.84
CA ASN A 313 -16.32 0.32 5.28
C ASN A 313 -16.57 -0.77 4.22
N ASN A 314 -17.28 -0.48 3.13
CA ASN A 314 -17.64 -1.50 2.13
C ASN A 314 -16.50 -1.84 1.16
N GLN A 315 -15.79 -0.85 0.63
CA GLN A 315 -14.70 -1.10 -0.34
C GLN A 315 -13.55 -1.86 0.32
N SER A 316 -13.11 -1.39 1.48
CA SER A 316 -12.04 -2.09 2.17
C SER A 316 -12.50 -3.38 2.87
N ARG A 317 -13.81 -3.65 3.01
CA ARG A 317 -14.33 -4.99 3.34
C ARG A 317 -14.21 -5.95 2.17
N GLN A 318 -14.52 -5.50 0.95
CA GLN A 318 -14.31 -6.32 -0.25
C GLN A 318 -12.84 -6.68 -0.44
N LEU A 319 -11.92 -5.76 -0.14
CA LEU A 319 -10.48 -6.02 -0.13
C LEU A 319 -10.12 -7.17 0.81
N VAL A 320 -10.48 -7.05 2.11
CA VAL A 320 -10.18 -8.09 3.11
C VAL A 320 -10.83 -9.41 2.73
N ALA A 321 -12.11 -9.42 2.34
CA ALA A 321 -12.80 -10.65 1.95
C ALA A 321 -12.13 -11.36 0.75
N THR A 322 -11.71 -10.59 -0.25
CA THR A 322 -11.00 -11.13 -1.42
C THR A 322 -9.63 -11.67 -1.04
N CYS A 323 -8.86 -10.92 -0.23
CA CYS A 323 -7.56 -11.34 0.28
C CYS A 323 -7.66 -12.59 1.17
N SER A 324 -8.65 -12.67 2.05
CA SER A 324 -8.91 -13.83 2.91
C SER A 324 -9.33 -15.05 2.10
N GLY A 325 -10.16 -14.88 1.06
CA GLY A 325 -10.50 -15.94 0.12
C GLY A 325 -9.28 -16.48 -0.64
N LEU A 326 -8.41 -15.58 -1.13
CA LEU A 326 -7.17 -15.96 -1.78
C LEU A 326 -6.23 -16.71 -0.82
N ALA A 327 -6.02 -16.17 0.38
CA ALA A 327 -5.17 -16.77 1.40
C ALA A 327 -5.67 -18.16 1.85
N LEU A 328 -6.99 -18.30 2.04
CA LEU A 328 -7.63 -19.58 2.34
C LEU A 328 -7.39 -20.58 1.21
N GLY A 329 -7.60 -20.15 -0.04
CA GLY A 329 -7.32 -20.96 -1.22
C GLY A 329 -5.86 -21.45 -1.23
N LEU A 330 -4.90 -20.57 -0.96
CA LEU A 330 -3.47 -20.92 -0.87
C LEU A 330 -3.18 -21.98 0.20
N ILE A 331 -3.73 -21.81 1.40
CA ILE A 331 -3.54 -22.76 2.52
C ILE A 331 -4.15 -24.12 2.20
N CYS A 332 -5.32 -24.13 1.56
CA CYS A 332 -6.09 -25.34 1.27
C CYS A 332 -5.73 -26.02 -0.07
N THR A 333 -4.83 -25.46 -0.88
CA THR A 333 -4.51 -25.93 -2.25
C THR A 333 -4.20 -27.43 -2.37
N GLN A 334 -3.62 -28.06 -1.36
CA GLN A 334 -3.17 -29.47 -1.41
C GLN A 334 -4.14 -30.47 -0.78
N LEU A 335 -5.25 -30.00 -0.20
CA LEU A 335 -6.20 -30.86 0.53
C LEU A 335 -7.21 -31.58 -0.38
N GLY A 336 -7.52 -31.04 -1.56
CA GLY A 336 -8.55 -31.60 -2.45
C GLY A 336 -9.89 -31.80 -1.71
N SER A 337 -10.49 -32.98 -1.81
CA SER A 337 -11.71 -33.35 -1.06
C SER A 337 -11.46 -33.75 0.40
N GLY A 338 -10.20 -33.76 0.85
CA GLY A 338 -9.80 -34.10 2.23
C GLY A 338 -9.85 -32.92 3.20
N GLY A 339 -10.24 -31.72 2.73
CA GLY A 339 -10.50 -30.58 3.60
C GLY A 339 -11.78 -30.75 4.42
N ASP A 340 -11.92 -29.96 5.49
CA ASP A 340 -13.13 -29.97 6.31
C ASP A 340 -14.37 -29.65 5.45
N PRO A 341 -15.36 -30.57 5.36
CA PRO A 341 -16.56 -30.37 4.53
C PRO A 341 -17.33 -29.09 4.89
N GLY A 342 -17.27 -28.65 6.15
CA GLY A 342 -17.89 -27.40 6.59
C GLY A 342 -17.31 -26.15 5.92
N THR A 343 -16.04 -26.19 5.50
CA THR A 343 -15.39 -25.09 4.78
C THR A 343 -16.01 -24.87 3.40
N ALA A 344 -16.25 -25.96 2.65
CA ALA A 344 -16.81 -25.89 1.31
C ALA A 344 -18.28 -25.40 1.32
N GLU A 345 -19.08 -25.90 2.27
CA GLU A 345 -20.46 -25.45 2.45
C GLU A 345 -20.55 -23.97 2.80
N LEU A 346 -19.68 -23.48 3.69
CA LEU A 346 -19.66 -22.08 4.10
C LEU A 346 -19.23 -21.15 2.94
N LEU A 347 -18.23 -21.55 2.15
CA LEU A 347 -17.83 -20.81 0.95
C LEU A 347 -18.94 -20.78 -0.10
N TRP A 348 -19.65 -21.90 -0.29
CA TRP A 348 -20.81 -21.93 -1.18
C TRP A 348 -21.92 -20.98 -0.69
N ALA A 349 -22.18 -20.94 0.62
CA ALA A 349 -23.14 -20.00 1.21
C ALA A 349 -22.73 -18.53 1.02
N TYR A 350 -21.42 -18.21 1.08
CA TYR A 350 -20.92 -16.87 0.79
C TYR A 350 -21.04 -16.51 -0.70
N MET A 351 -20.86 -17.48 -1.60
CA MET A 351 -20.91 -17.25 -3.05
C MET A 351 -22.35 -17.05 -3.57
N VAL A 352 -23.27 -17.93 -3.17
CA VAL A 352 -24.67 -17.93 -3.67
C VAL A 352 -25.56 -16.97 -2.86
N GLY A 353 -25.17 -16.68 -1.63
CA GLY A 353 -25.96 -15.92 -0.67
C GLY A 353 -26.94 -16.83 0.09
N GLY A 354 -26.83 -16.83 1.42
CA GLY A 354 -27.67 -17.63 2.31
C GLY A 354 -27.51 -17.22 3.78
N ARG A 355 -28.45 -17.63 4.64
CA ARG A 355 -28.35 -17.36 6.09
C ARG A 355 -27.20 -18.18 6.68
N ARG A 356 -26.30 -17.50 7.41
CA ARG A 356 -25.21 -18.13 8.16
C ARG A 356 -25.78 -19.18 9.12
N ARG A 357 -25.36 -20.43 9.00
CA ARG A 357 -25.32 -21.32 10.16
C ARG A 357 -23.97 -21.08 10.81
N LEU A 358 -23.89 -20.13 11.74
CA LEU A 358 -22.71 -20.04 12.60
C LEU A 358 -22.59 -21.38 13.34
N PRO A 359 -21.43 -22.05 13.32
CA PRO A 359 -21.19 -23.17 14.23
C PRO A 359 -21.36 -22.64 15.65
N MET A 360 -22.34 -23.18 16.37
CA MET A 360 -22.50 -22.89 17.80
C MET A 360 -21.19 -23.28 18.50
N PRO A 361 -20.63 -22.47 19.40
CA PRO A 361 -19.52 -22.92 20.23
C PRO A 361 -19.96 -24.18 20.98
N ALA A 362 -19.11 -25.20 20.96
CA ALA A 362 -19.38 -26.48 21.59
C ALA A 362 -19.84 -26.26 23.03
N ARG A 363 -21.06 -26.70 23.34
CA ARG A 363 -21.60 -26.69 24.70
C ARG A 363 -20.69 -27.57 25.55
N ASP A 364 -20.05 -26.97 26.53
CA ASP A 364 -19.23 -27.67 27.51
C ASP A 364 -20.13 -28.71 28.23
N PRO A 365 -19.84 -30.03 28.16
CA PRO A 365 -20.73 -31.08 28.66
C PRO A 365 -20.83 -31.15 30.19
N ARG A 366 -20.34 -30.13 30.91
CA ARG A 366 -20.36 -30.05 32.38
C ARG A 366 -21.30 -28.99 32.97
N SER A 367 -22.10 -28.31 32.14
CA SER A 367 -23.11 -27.36 32.62
C SER A 367 -24.50 -27.98 32.64
N THR A 368 -24.84 -28.65 33.73
CA THR A 368 -26.22 -29.03 34.08
C THR A 368 -26.73 -28.10 35.18
N ALA A 369 -27.29 -26.94 34.82
CA ALA A 369 -28.28 -26.20 35.62
C ALA A 369 -28.75 -24.94 34.87
N GLY A 370 -30.05 -24.81 34.63
CA GLY A 370 -30.69 -23.55 34.22
C GLY A 370 -31.79 -23.73 33.18
N GLY A 371 -33.05 -23.58 33.60
CA GLY A 371 -34.26 -23.69 32.77
C GLY A 371 -34.40 -22.61 31.68
N PRO A 372 -35.51 -22.65 30.91
CA PRO A 372 -35.59 -21.99 29.62
C PRO A 372 -35.77 -20.49 29.78
N VAL A 373 -34.86 -19.70 29.18
CA VAL A 373 -35.05 -18.27 28.96
C VAL A 373 -35.51 -18.08 27.52
N ASN A 374 -36.73 -17.58 27.41
CA ASN A 374 -37.45 -17.24 26.19
C ASN A 374 -36.83 -15.98 25.55
N THR A 375 -36.32 -16.08 24.32
CA THR A 375 -35.97 -14.92 23.48
C THR A 375 -36.52 -15.11 22.07
N GLY A 376 -37.85 -15.01 21.95
CA GLY A 376 -38.51 -14.75 20.68
C GLY A 376 -38.48 -13.27 20.35
N LEU A 377 -37.63 -12.87 19.39
CA LEU A 377 -37.76 -11.62 18.64
C LEU A 377 -38.01 -11.97 17.17
N GLY A 378 -39.25 -12.37 16.89
CA GLY A 378 -39.79 -12.50 15.54
C GLY A 378 -40.45 -11.18 15.14
N LEU A 379 -39.86 -10.47 14.19
CA LEU A 379 -40.52 -9.40 13.43
C LEU A 379 -41.62 -10.04 12.55
N ALA A 380 -42.84 -10.10 13.08
CA ALA A 380 -44.03 -10.45 12.31
C ALA A 380 -44.58 -9.19 11.63
N GLY A 381 -44.59 -9.20 10.30
CA GLY A 381 -45.29 -8.21 9.49
C GLY A 381 -46.81 -8.36 9.66
N ASN A 382 -47.50 -7.22 9.81
CA ASN A 382 -48.96 -7.18 9.76
C ASN A 382 -49.45 -7.22 8.30
N PRO A 383 -50.53 -7.97 7.98
CA PRO A 383 -51.19 -7.94 6.68
C PRO A 383 -52.14 -6.72 6.56
N PRO A 384 -52.60 -6.35 5.34
CA PRO A 384 -53.31 -5.09 5.10
C PRO A 384 -54.80 -5.17 5.44
N LEU A 385 -55.37 -4.03 5.86
CA LEU A 385 -56.80 -3.82 6.13
C LEU A 385 -57.59 -3.45 4.84
N PRO A 386 -58.88 -3.83 4.72
CA PRO A 386 -59.79 -3.36 3.66
C PRO A 386 -60.61 -2.09 4.05
N PRO A 387 -61.39 -1.47 3.14
CA PRO A 387 -61.67 -0.02 3.18
C PRO A 387 -63.10 0.43 3.62
N HIS A 388 -63.17 1.71 4.05
CA HIS A 388 -64.28 2.73 4.10
C HIS A 388 -65.60 2.43 4.84
N GLN A 389 -65.92 3.10 5.98
CA GLN A 389 -66.63 4.41 6.24
C GLN A 389 -68.03 4.18 6.89
N PRO A 390 -68.76 5.16 7.51
CA PRO A 390 -68.40 6.41 8.20
C PRO A 390 -69.17 6.67 9.55
N GLY A 391 -68.81 7.75 10.28
CA GLY A 391 -69.57 8.38 11.40
C GLY A 391 -69.07 8.00 12.81
N SER A 392 -68.98 8.85 13.85
CA SER A 392 -69.48 10.19 14.14
C SER A 392 -68.81 10.76 15.42
N ALA A 393 -68.53 12.07 15.42
CA ALA A 393 -68.63 13.06 16.51
C ALA A 393 -68.05 12.85 17.93
N GLY A 394 -67.37 13.89 18.44
CA GLY A 394 -67.19 14.23 19.86
C GLY A 394 -65.74 14.61 20.22
N ALA A 395 -65.28 15.86 20.10
CA ALA A 395 -65.53 17.05 20.95
C ALA A 395 -64.56 17.21 22.15
N GLY A 396 -63.98 18.41 22.25
CA GLY A 396 -63.25 18.96 23.41
C GLY A 396 -61.73 18.81 23.31
N GLY A 397 -60.88 19.84 23.36
CA GLY A 397 -61.01 21.23 23.80
C GLY A 397 -59.63 21.62 24.38
N GLY A 398 -59.01 22.70 23.89
CA GLY A 398 -57.80 23.28 24.49
C GLY A 398 -58.09 24.01 25.81
N PRO A 399 -57.27 24.99 26.28
CA PRO A 399 -56.04 25.52 25.67
C PRO A 399 -54.88 25.81 26.66
N GLN A 400 -53.84 26.41 26.07
CA GLN A 400 -52.70 27.19 26.57
C GLN A 400 -52.80 27.87 27.96
N ASN A 401 -51.65 28.04 28.62
CA ASN A 401 -51.29 29.36 29.15
C ASN A 401 -49.78 29.55 29.35
N ASP A 402 -49.35 30.76 29.00
CA ASP A 402 -48.02 31.37 29.11
C ASP A 402 -47.62 31.72 30.56
N ASN A 403 -46.32 31.84 30.84
CA ASN A 403 -45.79 33.11 31.38
C ASN A 403 -44.25 33.20 31.43
N GLN A 404 -43.75 34.35 30.99
CA GLN A 404 -42.40 34.89 31.16
C GLN A 404 -42.24 35.53 32.55
N SER A 405 -41.00 35.60 33.08
CA SER A 405 -40.37 36.87 33.52
C SER A 405 -39.01 36.68 34.22
N ASN A 406 -37.98 37.31 33.64
CA ASN A 406 -36.87 38.09 34.24
C ASN A 406 -36.53 38.01 35.74
N ASN A 407 -35.23 37.87 36.06
CA ASN A 407 -34.40 38.95 36.65
C ASN A 407 -32.94 38.51 36.96
N GLN A 408 -31.99 39.29 36.44
CA GLN A 408 -30.68 39.63 37.04
C GLN A 408 -30.82 41.03 37.69
N PRO A 409 -29.92 41.56 38.57
CA PRO A 409 -28.44 41.60 38.39
C PRO A 409 -27.57 41.65 39.69
N GLY A 410 -26.24 41.74 39.54
CA GLY A 410 -25.43 42.68 40.35
C GLY A 410 -24.25 42.16 41.22
N ASN A 411 -23.03 42.29 40.67
CA ASN A 411 -21.79 42.90 41.21
C ASN A 411 -21.23 42.70 42.65
N GLY A 412 -19.89 42.56 42.70
CA GLY A 412 -18.97 42.95 43.78
C GLY A 412 -17.78 41.97 43.90
N ALA A 413 -16.58 42.15 43.34
CA ALA A 413 -15.55 43.20 43.41
C ALA A 413 -14.64 43.19 44.68
N ALA A 414 -13.33 43.28 44.42
CA ALA A 414 -12.19 43.68 45.30
C ALA A 414 -11.66 42.66 46.31
N ALA A 415 -10.37 42.56 46.65
CA ALA A 415 -9.11 43.16 46.19
C ALA A 415 -7.97 42.40 46.93
N GLY A 416 -6.81 42.17 46.30
CA GLY A 416 -5.55 42.79 46.73
C GLY A 416 -4.66 41.78 47.49
N GLY A 417 -3.34 41.75 47.38
CA GLY A 417 -2.38 42.59 46.67
C GLY A 417 -0.97 42.31 47.21
N ASN A 418 0.03 42.70 46.40
CA ASN A 418 1.46 42.91 46.72
C ASN A 418 2.32 41.66 46.91
N GLY A 419 3.50 41.52 46.28
CA GLY A 419 4.57 42.48 45.95
C GLY A 419 5.86 41.84 46.49
N GLU A 420 7.09 41.96 46.01
CA GLU A 420 7.84 42.86 45.11
C GLU A 420 9.06 42.03 44.63
N GLY A 421 9.62 42.27 43.44
CA GLY A 421 10.81 43.11 43.23
C GLY A 421 12.06 42.21 42.99
N GLY A 422 12.98 42.45 42.06
CA GLY A 422 13.20 43.55 41.13
C GLY A 422 14.54 43.36 40.39
N GLY A 423 14.72 44.10 39.28
CA GLY A 423 16.01 44.47 38.64
C GLY A 423 16.78 43.36 37.89
N GLY A 424 17.31 43.55 36.67
CA GLY A 424 17.46 44.71 35.80
C GLY A 424 18.77 44.59 35.00
N HIS A 425 18.75 44.93 33.69
CA HIS A 425 19.89 45.33 32.83
C HIS A 425 20.99 44.25 32.58
N ASN A 426 21.72 44.16 31.45
CA ASN A 426 21.88 44.98 30.25
C ASN A 426 22.65 44.18 29.17
N SER A 427 22.47 44.59 27.90
CA SER A 427 23.46 44.67 26.80
C SER A 427 24.27 43.46 26.30
N SER A 428 24.04 43.17 25.01
CA SER A 428 24.99 43.23 23.87
C SER A 428 26.34 42.51 23.92
N GLY A 429 26.55 41.68 22.89
CA GLY A 429 27.83 41.11 22.44
C GLY A 429 27.59 40.27 21.20
#